data_AF-A0A971XUQ0-F1
#
_entry.id   AF-A0A971XUQ0-F1
#
_cell.length_a   1.000
_cell.length_b   1.000
_cell.length_c   1.000
_cell.angle_alpha   90.00
_cell.angle_beta   90.00
_cell.angle_gamma   90.00
#
_symmetry.space_group_name_H-M   'P 1'
#
loop_
_entity.id
_entity.type
_entity.pdbx_description
1 polymer ?
#
loop_
_entity_poly.entity_id
_entity_poly.type
_entity_poly.pdbx_seq_one_letter_code
_entity_poly.pdbx_strand_id
1 'polypeptide(L)'
;MDPLGGQRPLREGLRESLVDVLSYRNNKPFSDLEIALGTVSFFLWLLEGISKNEYEGVEYFEAANYTARATATRFADSLYHPEVLEAIRVHIPTFNPHREVELALVKLFPGNPDWEEWEYCLTRSLILITRELAYKYLGVFGPTLSDYLGNAPIGDILDEVKLMLTEQLGARYADYFIPDA
;
A
#
# COMPACT_ATOMS: atom_id res chain seq x y z
N MET A 1 -14.98 -5.03 -33.70
CA MET A 1 -13.79 -4.68 -32.91
C MET A 1 -14.24 -3.58 -31.99
N ASP A 2 -14.28 -3.85 -30.70
CA ASP A 2 -14.93 -2.99 -29.72
C ASP A 2 -14.21 -1.63 -29.62
N PRO A 3 -14.83 -0.51 -30.05
CA PRO A 3 -14.17 0.79 -30.10
C PRO A 3 -14.36 1.59 -28.80
N LEU A 4 -14.85 0.95 -27.73
CA LEU A 4 -15.04 1.54 -26.42
C LEU A 4 -14.35 0.63 -25.39
N GLY A 5 -13.02 0.72 -25.33
CA GLY A 5 -12.26 0.17 -24.20
C GLY A 5 -12.70 0.88 -22.93
N GLY A 6 -13.75 0.37 -22.29
CA GLY A 6 -14.19 0.85 -20.98
C GLY A 6 -13.00 0.80 -20.05
N GLN A 7 -12.56 1.97 -19.57
CA GLN A 7 -11.57 2.02 -18.51
C GLN A 7 -12.09 1.12 -17.39
N ARG A 8 -11.30 0.09 -17.05
CA ARG A 8 -11.56 -0.73 -15.87
C ARG A 8 -11.65 0.22 -14.68
N PRO A 9 -12.64 0.08 -13.77
CA PRO A 9 -12.68 0.90 -12.56
C PRO A 9 -11.34 0.82 -11.84
N LEU A 10 -10.74 1.96 -11.49
CA LEU A 10 -9.38 2.02 -10.93
C LEU A 10 -9.24 1.18 -9.67
N ARG A 11 -10.28 1.15 -8.83
CA ARG A 11 -10.36 0.30 -7.64
C ARG A 11 -10.17 -1.18 -7.97
N GLU A 12 -10.81 -1.65 -9.03
CA GLU A 12 -10.72 -3.06 -9.43
C GLU A 12 -9.36 -3.36 -10.06
N GLY A 13 -8.82 -2.44 -10.85
CA GLY A 13 -7.44 -2.54 -11.35
C GLY A 13 -6.42 -2.61 -10.21
N LEU A 14 -6.57 -1.79 -9.17
CA LEU A 14 -5.73 -1.87 -7.96
C LEU A 14 -5.85 -3.23 -7.28
N ARG A 15 -7.07 -3.76 -7.10
CA ARG A 15 -7.31 -5.10 -6.54
C ARG A 15 -6.64 -6.21 -7.35
N GLU A 16 -6.85 -6.21 -8.67
CA GLU A 16 -6.26 -7.18 -9.60
C GLU A 16 -4.73 -7.13 -9.57
N SER A 17 -4.16 -5.93 -9.43
CA SER A 17 -2.71 -5.74 -9.34
C SER A 17 -2.10 -6.37 -8.07
N LEU A 18 -2.90 -6.80 -7.09
CA LEU A 18 -2.44 -7.35 -5.82
C LEU A 18 -2.71 -8.85 -5.67
N VAL A 19 -3.28 -9.51 -6.69
CA VAL A 19 -3.65 -10.93 -6.62
C VAL A 19 -2.45 -11.84 -6.33
N ASP A 20 -1.30 -11.55 -6.93
CA ASP A 20 -0.09 -12.39 -6.83
C ASP A 20 0.44 -12.48 -5.39
N VAL A 21 0.28 -11.41 -4.61
CA VAL A 21 0.74 -11.34 -3.22
C VAL A 21 -0.26 -11.88 -2.21
N LEU A 22 -1.47 -12.27 -2.63
CA LEU A 22 -2.46 -12.91 -1.74
C LEU A 22 -1.98 -14.26 -1.21
N SER A 23 -1.14 -14.95 -1.97
CA SER A 23 -0.50 -16.21 -1.56
C SER A 23 0.31 -16.07 -0.26
N TYR A 24 0.86 -14.88 0.01
CA TYR A 24 1.57 -14.59 1.26
C TYR A 24 0.64 -14.40 2.45
N ARG A 25 -0.68 -14.28 2.27
CA ARG A 25 -1.67 -14.11 3.35
C ARG A 25 -2.78 -15.16 3.30
N ASN A 26 -2.42 -16.40 2.98
CA ASN A 26 -3.35 -17.53 2.85
C ASN A 26 -4.55 -17.24 1.95
N ASN A 27 -4.31 -16.50 0.86
CA ASN A 27 -5.30 -16.10 -0.13
C ASN A 27 -6.45 -15.23 0.42
N LYS A 28 -6.32 -14.68 1.62
CA LYS A 28 -7.29 -13.70 2.14
C LYS A 28 -7.19 -12.41 1.31
N PRO A 29 -8.27 -11.84 0.75
CA PRO A 29 -8.19 -10.58 -0.01
C PRO A 29 -7.88 -9.36 0.86
N PHE A 30 -7.26 -8.33 0.27
CA PHE A 30 -7.12 -7.03 0.93
C PHE A 30 -8.46 -6.29 1.04
N SER A 31 -8.69 -5.64 2.18
CA SER A 31 -9.81 -4.70 2.35
C SER A 31 -9.55 -3.41 1.57
N ASP A 32 -10.59 -2.62 1.29
CA ASP A 32 -10.41 -1.31 0.65
C ASP A 32 -9.51 -0.40 1.48
N LEU A 33 -9.63 -0.43 2.81
CA LEU A 33 -8.78 0.35 3.69
C LEU A 33 -7.29 -0.06 3.58
N GLU A 34 -7.01 -1.38 3.55
CA GLU A 34 -5.64 -1.88 3.36
C GLU A 34 -5.06 -1.44 2.01
N ILE A 35 -5.83 -1.57 0.93
CA ILE A 35 -5.42 -1.17 -0.42
C ILE A 35 -5.16 0.33 -0.47
N ALA A 36 -6.07 1.15 0.06
CA ALA A 36 -5.95 2.59 0.03
C ALA A 36 -4.71 3.07 0.80
N LEU A 37 -4.54 2.63 2.05
CA LEU A 37 -3.36 2.97 2.86
C LEU A 37 -2.06 2.42 2.24
N GLY A 38 -2.08 1.21 1.69
CA GLY A 38 -0.92 0.62 1.00
C GLY A 38 -0.54 1.40 -0.26
N THR A 39 -1.53 1.93 -0.97
CA THR A 39 -1.31 2.76 -2.16
C THR A 39 -0.77 4.15 -1.78
N VAL A 40 -1.26 4.75 -0.69
CA VAL A 40 -0.65 5.97 -0.12
C VAL A 40 0.83 5.74 0.22
N SER A 41 1.14 4.63 0.90
CA SER A 41 2.52 4.23 1.21
C SER A 41 3.38 4.08 -0.05
N PHE A 42 2.85 3.50 -1.12
CA PHE A 42 3.54 3.41 -2.42
C PHE A 42 3.82 4.79 -3.02
N PHE A 43 2.87 5.73 -2.97
CA PHE A 43 3.12 7.10 -3.44
C PHE A 43 4.17 7.82 -2.60
N LEU A 44 4.20 7.63 -1.28
CA LEU A 44 5.27 8.14 -0.42
C LEU A 44 6.63 7.58 -0.82
N TRP A 45 6.71 6.28 -1.14
CA TRP A 45 7.94 5.63 -1.63
C TRP A 45 8.39 6.23 -2.97
N LEU A 46 7.46 6.47 -3.90
CA LEU A 46 7.76 7.08 -5.19
C LEU A 46 8.29 8.52 -5.01
N LEU A 47 7.63 9.33 -4.20
CA LEU A 47 8.04 10.70 -3.91
C LEU A 47 9.41 10.76 -3.22
N GLU A 48 9.68 9.86 -2.26
CA GLU A 48 10.98 9.78 -1.61
C GLU A 48 12.09 9.46 -2.61
N GLY A 49 11.87 8.48 -3.49
CA GLY A 49 12.82 8.12 -4.55
C GLY A 49 13.09 9.27 -5.52
N ILE A 50 12.05 9.99 -5.95
CA ILE A 50 12.17 11.16 -6.85
C ILE A 50 12.86 12.35 -6.17
N SER A 51 12.67 12.52 -4.85
CA SER A 51 13.28 13.63 -4.10
C SER A 51 14.80 13.49 -3.88
N LYS A 52 15.35 12.29 -4.11
CA LYS A 52 16.78 12.01 -4.00
C LYS A 52 17.53 12.57 -5.21
N ASN A 53 18.84 12.78 -5.06
CA ASN A 53 19.68 13.05 -6.22
C ASN A 53 19.70 11.84 -7.18
N GLU A 54 20.12 12.05 -8.42
CA GLU A 54 20.06 11.04 -9.49
C GLU A 54 20.67 9.69 -9.07
N TYR A 55 21.86 9.70 -8.47
CA TYR A 55 22.56 8.48 -8.05
C TYR A 55 21.82 7.76 -6.91
N GLU A 56 21.47 8.49 -5.85
CA GLU A 56 20.73 7.92 -4.70
C GLU A 56 19.32 7.45 -5.08
N GLY A 57 18.68 8.12 -6.04
CA GLY A 57 17.37 7.73 -6.56
C GLY A 57 17.43 6.39 -7.30
N VAL A 58 18.46 6.20 -8.14
CA VAL A 58 18.69 4.91 -8.81
C VAL A 58 18.92 3.81 -7.79
N GLU A 59 19.84 3.98 -6.84
CA GLU A 59 20.08 2.98 -5.78
C GLU A 59 18.81 2.68 -4.96
N TYR A 60 18.01 3.71 -4.68
CA TYR A 60 16.75 3.56 -3.94
C TYR A 60 15.73 2.67 -4.69
N PHE A 61 15.60 2.87 -6.00
CA PHE A 61 14.69 2.08 -6.84
C PHE A 61 15.25 0.68 -7.13
N GLU A 62 16.56 0.51 -7.32
CA GLU A 62 17.20 -0.81 -7.44
C GLU A 62 16.99 -1.67 -6.19
N ALA A 63 16.94 -1.03 -5.02
CA ALA A 63 16.65 -1.66 -3.73
C ALA A 63 15.15 -1.70 -3.38
N ALA A 64 14.23 -1.68 -4.36
CA ALA A 64 12.77 -1.58 -4.16
C ALA A 64 12.21 -2.49 -3.07
N ASN A 65 12.69 -3.73 -2.96
CA ASN A 65 12.30 -4.66 -1.90
C ASN A 65 12.48 -4.08 -0.50
N TYR A 66 13.66 -3.50 -0.27
CA TYR A 66 14.07 -2.95 1.02
C TYR A 66 13.46 -1.57 1.25
N THR A 67 13.51 -0.70 0.24
CA THR A 67 13.05 0.69 0.35
C THR A 67 11.53 0.79 0.46
N ALA A 68 10.77 -0.06 -0.25
CA ALA A 68 9.32 -0.13 -0.11
C ALA A 68 8.90 -0.69 1.25
N ARG A 69 9.60 -1.72 1.78
CA ARG A 69 9.36 -2.20 3.15
C ARG A 69 9.61 -1.10 4.17
N ALA A 70 10.76 -0.43 4.07
CA ALA A 70 11.13 0.64 5.00
C ALA A 70 10.11 1.79 4.99
N THR A 71 9.63 2.18 3.81
CA THR A 71 8.60 3.21 3.68
C THR A 71 7.27 2.78 4.27
N ALA A 72 6.80 1.57 3.97
CA ALA A 72 5.58 1.03 4.55
C ALA A 72 5.63 0.93 6.08
N THR A 73 6.78 0.52 6.64
CA THR A 73 6.98 0.46 8.09
C THR A 73 6.98 1.85 8.73
N ARG A 74 7.68 2.84 8.15
CA ARG A 74 7.64 4.23 8.64
C ARG A 74 6.24 4.83 8.53
N PHE A 75 5.54 4.55 7.44
CA PHE A 75 4.16 4.99 7.26
C PHE A 75 3.25 4.38 8.33
N ALA A 76 3.36 3.07 8.59
CA ALA A 76 2.61 2.40 9.65
C ALA A 76 2.85 3.02 11.03
N ASP A 77 4.10 3.37 11.37
CA ASP A 77 4.44 4.06 12.61
C ASP A 77 3.75 5.44 12.72
N SER A 78 3.67 6.19 11.60
CA SER A 78 2.98 7.48 11.55
C SER A 78 1.47 7.40 11.79
N LEU A 79 0.86 6.22 11.64
CA LEU A 79 -0.56 5.99 11.92
C LEU A 79 -0.88 5.98 13.42
N TYR A 80 0.12 6.12 14.30
CA TYR A 80 -0.06 6.21 15.76
C TYR A 80 -0.68 7.54 16.23
N HIS A 81 -0.96 8.49 15.34
CA HIS A 81 -1.68 9.71 15.70
C HIS A 81 -3.08 9.36 16.29
N PRO A 82 -3.45 9.82 17.51
CA PRO A 82 -4.59 9.27 18.26
C PRO A 82 -5.91 9.20 17.49
N GLU A 83 -6.25 10.28 16.77
CA GLU A 83 -7.50 10.33 15.97
C GLU A 83 -7.48 9.39 14.77
N VAL A 84 -6.32 9.25 14.11
CA VAL A 84 -6.14 8.36 12.95
C VAL A 84 -6.18 6.90 13.41
N LEU A 85 -5.49 6.60 14.52
CA LEU A 85 -5.46 5.27 15.12
C LEU A 85 -6.86 4.80 15.50
N GLU A 86 -7.66 5.67 16.14
CA GLU A 86 -9.04 5.33 16.52
C GLU A 86 -9.91 5.08 15.29
N ALA A 87 -9.81 5.92 14.26
CA ALA A 87 -10.54 5.72 13.00
C ALA A 87 -10.18 4.38 12.33
N ILE A 88 -8.89 4.01 12.30
CA ILE A 88 -8.45 2.72 11.76
C ILE A 88 -8.98 1.56 12.61
N ARG A 89 -8.97 1.69 13.95
CA ARG A 89 -9.40 0.63 14.87
C ARG A 89 -10.89 0.30 14.80
N VAL A 90 -11.73 1.20 14.27
CA VAL A 90 -13.12 0.88 13.92
C VAL A 90 -13.19 -0.25 12.88
N HIS A 91 -12.23 -0.32 11.96
CA HIS A 91 -12.17 -1.32 10.89
C HIS A 91 -11.20 -2.47 11.18
N ILE A 92 -10.12 -2.19 11.91
CA ILE A 92 -9.08 -3.14 12.27
C ILE A 92 -8.82 -3.04 13.78
N PRO A 93 -9.68 -3.65 14.63
CA PRO A 93 -9.62 -3.46 16.08
C PRO A 93 -8.31 -3.91 16.73
N THR A 94 -7.60 -4.83 16.09
CA THR A 94 -6.32 -5.35 16.56
C THR A 94 -5.12 -4.48 16.19
N PHE A 95 -5.33 -3.40 15.43
CA PHE A 95 -4.23 -2.56 14.94
C PHE A 95 -3.45 -1.92 16.11
N ASN A 96 -2.17 -2.25 16.17
CA ASN A 96 -1.22 -1.70 17.13
C ASN A 96 0.07 -1.30 16.40
N PRO A 97 0.21 -0.02 15.98
CA PRO A 97 1.35 0.44 15.19
C PRO A 97 2.70 0.03 15.77
N HIS A 98 2.93 0.27 17.06
CA HIS A 98 4.21 -0.03 17.69
C HIS A 98 4.54 -1.53 17.65
N ARG A 99 3.58 -2.37 18.04
CA ARG A 99 3.77 -3.82 18.04
C ARG A 99 3.98 -4.36 16.63
N GLU A 100 3.19 -3.90 15.67
CA GLU A 100 3.32 -4.36 14.28
C GLU A 100 4.61 -3.88 13.63
N VAL A 101 5.11 -2.68 13.97
CA VAL A 101 6.43 -2.19 13.56
C VAL A 101 7.54 -3.04 14.17
N GLU A 102 7.45 -3.40 15.46
CA GLU A 102 8.40 -4.35 16.07
C GLU A 102 8.42 -5.68 15.31
N LEU A 103 7.24 -6.24 14.99
CA LEU A 103 7.11 -7.46 14.19
C LEU A 103 7.70 -7.30 12.78
N ALA A 104 7.58 -6.11 12.18
CA ALA A 104 8.18 -5.81 10.89
C ALA A 104 9.72 -5.69 10.93
N LEU A 105 10.33 -5.56 12.10
CA LEU A 105 11.80 -5.54 12.25
C LEU A 105 12.38 -6.94 12.46
N VAL A 106 11.56 -7.90 12.92
CA VAL A 106 11.99 -9.29 13.13
C VAL A 106 11.63 -10.19 11.95
N LYS A 107 12.46 -11.19 11.69
CA LYS A 107 12.19 -12.19 10.64
C LYS A 107 11.29 -13.29 11.21
N LEU A 108 9.98 -13.15 10.99
CA LEU A 108 8.97 -14.12 11.42
C LEU A 108 8.70 -15.15 10.31
N PHE A 109 8.42 -16.39 10.72
CA PHE A 109 8.13 -17.52 9.84
C PHE A 109 6.95 -18.33 10.39
N PRO A 110 6.26 -19.11 9.55
CA PRO A 110 5.27 -20.08 10.02
C PRO A 110 5.85 -20.96 11.12
N GLY A 111 5.16 -21.02 12.27
CA GLY A 111 5.62 -21.73 13.48
C GLY A 111 6.23 -20.83 14.56
N ASN A 112 6.46 -19.55 14.29
CA ASN A 112 6.73 -18.56 15.34
C ASN A 112 5.42 -18.27 16.14
N PRO A 113 5.47 -18.13 17.48
CA PRO A 113 4.28 -17.79 18.27
C PRO A 113 3.56 -16.50 17.82
N ASP A 114 4.31 -15.54 17.29
CA ASP A 114 3.80 -14.25 16.83
C ASP A 114 3.41 -14.29 15.33
N TRP A 115 3.47 -15.46 14.67
CA TRP A 115 3.18 -15.57 13.24
C TRP A 115 1.75 -15.17 12.91
N GLU A 116 0.77 -15.62 13.69
CA GLU A 116 -0.65 -15.33 13.44
C GLU A 116 -0.95 -13.84 13.56
N GLU A 117 -0.36 -13.18 14.57
CA GLU A 117 -0.44 -11.73 14.75
C GLU A 117 0.16 -11.02 13.53
N TRP A 118 1.36 -11.42 13.11
CA TRP A 118 2.04 -10.82 11.97
C TRP A 118 1.31 -11.05 10.64
N GLU A 119 0.83 -12.27 10.40
CA GLU A 119 0.32 -12.73 9.10
C GLU A 119 -0.83 -11.86 8.57
N TYR A 120 -1.69 -11.37 9.47
CA TYR A 120 -2.90 -10.61 9.13
C TYR A 120 -2.89 -9.17 9.65
N CYS A 121 -1.77 -8.68 10.18
CA CYS A 121 -1.68 -7.31 10.66
C CYS A 121 -1.65 -6.28 9.52
N LEU A 122 -2.08 -5.05 9.83
CA LEU A 122 -2.17 -3.98 8.84
C LEU A 122 -0.78 -3.65 8.26
N THR A 123 0.23 -3.54 9.11
CA THR A 123 1.61 -3.19 8.70
C THR A 123 2.15 -4.18 7.68
N ARG A 124 1.88 -5.47 7.85
CA ARG A 124 2.27 -6.48 6.86
C ARG A 124 1.51 -6.31 5.55
N SER A 125 0.20 -6.01 5.60
CA SER A 125 -0.59 -5.70 4.41
C SER A 125 0.00 -4.49 3.65
N LEU A 126 0.34 -3.41 4.35
CA LEU A 126 0.99 -2.23 3.76
C LEU A 126 2.30 -2.59 3.09
N ILE A 127 3.15 -3.40 3.73
CA ILE A 127 4.43 -3.85 3.17
C ILE A 127 4.22 -4.67 1.89
N LEU A 128 3.27 -5.62 1.89
CA LEU A 128 2.99 -6.46 0.73
C LEU A 128 2.49 -5.61 -0.44
N ILE A 129 1.53 -4.72 -0.19
CA ILE A 129 0.95 -3.84 -1.22
C ILE A 129 2.01 -2.89 -1.77
N THR A 130 2.73 -2.17 -0.91
CA THR A 130 3.74 -1.18 -1.34
C THR A 130 4.82 -1.83 -2.20
N ARG A 131 5.29 -3.03 -1.81
CA ARG A 131 6.30 -3.77 -2.57
C ARG A 131 5.79 -4.23 -3.92
N GLU A 132 4.57 -4.76 -3.97
CA GLU A 132 3.98 -5.22 -5.22
C GLU A 132 3.82 -4.07 -6.21
N LEU A 133 3.27 -2.94 -5.75
CA LEU A 133 3.13 -1.75 -6.58
C LEU A 133 4.50 -1.20 -7.01
N ALA A 134 5.52 -1.23 -6.15
CA ALA A 134 6.88 -0.86 -6.51
C ALA A 134 7.48 -1.76 -7.61
N TYR A 135 7.31 -3.08 -7.51
CA TYR A 135 7.79 -3.99 -8.56
C TYR A 135 7.07 -3.79 -9.88
N LYS A 136 5.75 -3.57 -9.86
CA LYS A 136 4.95 -3.31 -11.06
C LYS A 136 5.24 -1.95 -11.67
N TYR A 137 5.56 -0.95 -10.85
CA TYR A 137 6.02 0.36 -11.31
C TYR A 137 7.37 0.26 -12.04
N LEU A 138 8.31 -0.51 -11.47
CA LEU A 138 9.65 -0.69 -12.05
C LEU A 138 9.69 -1.73 -13.19
N GLY A 139 8.60 -2.46 -13.42
CA GLY A 139 8.53 -3.51 -14.46
C GLY A 139 9.45 -4.70 -14.18
N VAL A 140 9.78 -4.98 -12.92
CA VAL A 140 10.78 -6.01 -12.56
C VAL A 140 10.22 -7.42 -12.74
N PHE A 141 8.92 -7.61 -12.52
CA PHE A 141 8.27 -8.92 -12.57
C PHE A 141 6.92 -8.85 -13.27
N GLY A 142 6.86 -9.30 -14.53
CA GLY A 142 5.59 -9.54 -15.22
C GLY A 142 4.83 -8.24 -15.58
N PRO A 143 3.49 -8.22 -15.41
CA PRO A 143 2.65 -7.08 -15.80
C PRO A 143 2.96 -5.82 -14.98
N THR A 144 2.95 -4.69 -15.65
CA THR A 144 3.15 -3.36 -15.08
C THR A 144 1.86 -2.80 -14.49
N LEU A 145 1.94 -1.70 -13.72
CA LEU A 145 0.74 -1.02 -13.21
C LEU A 145 -0.20 -0.59 -14.36
N SER A 146 0.35 -0.17 -15.49
CA SER A 146 -0.44 0.24 -16.66
C SER A 146 -1.25 -0.90 -17.27
N ASP A 147 -0.84 -2.17 -17.09
CA ASP A 147 -1.61 -3.32 -17.56
C ASP A 147 -2.91 -3.53 -16.76
N TYR A 148 -2.96 -3.04 -15.53
CA TYR A 148 -4.13 -3.12 -14.64
C TYR A 148 -4.94 -1.82 -14.61
N LEU A 149 -4.25 -0.67 -14.60
CA LEU A 149 -4.86 0.65 -14.43
C LEU A 149 -5.08 1.38 -15.77
N GLY A 150 -4.57 0.83 -16.88
CA GLY A 150 -4.53 1.52 -18.16
C GLY A 150 -3.60 2.74 -18.13
N ASN A 151 -3.86 3.70 -19.02
CA ASN A 151 -3.12 4.97 -19.07
C ASN A 151 -3.67 6.01 -18.07
N ALA A 152 -4.14 5.56 -16.90
CA ALA A 152 -4.68 6.46 -15.88
C ALA A 152 -3.58 7.40 -15.34
N PRO A 153 -3.81 8.72 -15.33
CA PRO A 153 -2.96 9.65 -14.61
C PRO A 153 -2.83 9.29 -13.13
N ILE A 154 -1.69 9.64 -12.53
CA ILE A 154 -1.47 9.49 -11.08
C ILE A 154 -2.55 10.23 -10.27
N GLY A 155 -3.02 11.38 -10.77
CA GLY A 155 -4.12 12.15 -10.16
C GLY A 155 -5.39 11.31 -10.01
N ASP A 156 -5.85 10.67 -11.08
CA ASP A 156 -7.04 9.83 -11.06
C ASP A 156 -6.91 8.64 -10.08
N ILE A 157 -5.70 8.06 -9.96
CA ILE A 157 -5.43 7.00 -8.98
C ILE A 157 -5.51 7.56 -7.55
N LEU A 158 -4.95 8.73 -7.28
CA LEU A 158 -5.02 9.39 -5.97
C LEU A 158 -6.46 9.78 -5.62
N ASP A 159 -7.26 10.23 -6.58
CA ASP A 159 -8.68 10.55 -6.39
C ASP A 159 -9.48 9.30 -6.00
N GLU A 160 -9.26 8.16 -6.67
CA GLU A 160 -9.89 6.89 -6.30
C GLU A 160 -9.46 6.45 -4.89
N VAL A 161 -8.16 6.53 -4.57
CA VAL A 161 -7.65 6.19 -3.23
C VAL A 161 -8.26 7.10 -2.17
N LYS A 162 -8.41 8.40 -2.46
CA LYS A 162 -9.05 9.37 -1.57
C LYS A 162 -10.52 9.06 -1.37
N LEU A 163 -11.23 8.63 -2.41
CA LEU A 163 -12.60 8.15 -2.31
C LEU A 163 -12.70 6.91 -1.39
N MET A 164 -11.81 5.93 -1.58
CA MET A 164 -11.75 4.74 -0.71
C MET A 164 -11.49 5.13 0.75
N LEU A 165 -10.55 6.04 1.02
CA LEU A 165 -10.30 6.54 2.38
C LEU A 165 -11.50 7.30 2.94
N THR A 166 -12.22 8.05 2.11
CA THR A 166 -13.43 8.78 2.52
C THR A 166 -14.55 7.82 2.92
N GLU A 167 -14.74 6.73 2.15
CA GLU A 167 -15.72 5.68 2.45
C GLU A 167 -15.37 4.91 3.74
N GLN A 168 -14.09 4.66 3.98
CA GLN A 168 -13.63 3.86 5.11
C GLN A 168 -13.45 4.69 6.38
N LEU A 169 -12.75 5.81 6.33
CA LEU A 169 -12.38 6.60 7.51
C LEU A 169 -13.19 7.90 7.63
N GLY A 170 -13.76 8.40 6.54
CA GLY A 170 -14.41 9.71 6.45
C GLY A 170 -13.49 10.78 5.85
N ALA A 171 -14.11 11.81 5.25
CA ALA A 171 -13.42 12.84 4.46
C ALA A 171 -12.26 13.51 5.21
N ARG A 172 -12.44 13.86 6.49
CA ARG A 172 -11.41 14.49 7.32
C ARG A 172 -10.09 13.71 7.32
N TYR A 173 -10.15 12.38 7.39
CA TYR A 173 -8.95 11.55 7.40
C TYR A 173 -8.43 11.26 6.00
N ALA A 174 -9.30 11.19 4.99
CA ALA A 174 -8.87 11.13 3.60
C ALA A 174 -8.01 12.35 3.24
N ASP A 175 -8.43 13.56 3.65
CA ASP A 175 -7.67 14.81 3.44
C ASP A 175 -6.34 14.84 4.21
N TYR A 176 -6.27 14.15 5.36
CA TYR A 176 -5.02 14.01 6.11
C TYR A 176 -3.97 13.21 5.33
N PHE A 177 -4.38 12.16 4.61
CA PHE A 177 -3.48 11.32 3.83
C PHE A 177 -3.20 11.89 2.43
N ILE A 178 -4.22 12.46 1.80
CA ILE A 178 -4.17 13.02 0.44
C ILE A 178 -4.80 14.42 0.48
N PRO A 179 -4.00 15.46 0.79
CA PRO A 179 -4.48 16.83 0.82
C PRO A 179 -4.96 17.27 -0.57
N ASP A 180 -5.97 18.13 -0.62
CA ASP A 180 -6.29 18.84 -1.85
C ASP A 180 -5.12 19.74 -2.25
N ALA A 181 -4.81 19.75 -3.55
CA ALA A 181 -3.74 20.57 -4.14
C ALA A 181 -4.11 22.06 -4.23
#